data_AF-T0Y414-F1
#
_entry.id   AF-T0Y414-F1
#
_cell.length_a   1.000
_cell.length_b   1.000
_cell.length_c   1.000
_cell.angle_alpha   90.00
_cell.angle_beta   90.00
_cell.angle_gamma   90.00
#
_symmetry.space_group_name_H-M   'P 1'
#
loop_
_entity.id
_entity.type
_entity.pdbx_description
1 polymer ?
#
loop_
_entity_poly.entity_id
_entity_poly.type
_entity_poly.pdbx_seq_one_letter_code
_entity_poly.pdbx_strand_id
1 'polypeptide(L)'
;MIVPVGEYGIKQAYIENTNVIKTTFYNSEAEFDVIDYLPYYKKGDVVLRNSEVHRVLIRKRGRPVIRILIEPRMEYNKYEPTKTIDGDKIAFSYKATSIYLYSNLGLKEILAGSEISLWDKGYVLLTYNKLKYTTSTDYI
;
A
#
# COMPACT_ATOMS: atom_id res chain seq x y z
N MET A 1 5.45 -5.45 2.39
CA MET A 1 4.85 -6.79 2.20
C MET A 1 3.52 -6.84 2.94
N ILE A 2 2.48 -7.39 2.32
CA ILE A 2 1.24 -7.74 3.03
C ILE A 2 1.37 -9.20 3.47
N VAL A 3 1.17 -9.46 4.76
CA VAL A 3 1.30 -10.79 5.35
C VAL A 3 0.00 -11.12 6.07
N PRO A 4 -0.83 -12.05 5.58
CA PRO A 4 -2.00 -12.48 6.34
C PRO A 4 -1.58 -13.22 7.61
N VAL A 5 -2.38 -13.10 8.66
CA VAL A 5 -2.23 -13.87 9.90
C VAL A 5 -2.96 -15.20 9.72
N GLY A 6 -2.23 -16.30 9.84
CA GLY A 6 -2.70 -17.65 9.55
C GLY A 6 -2.24 -18.17 8.19
N GLU A 7 -2.68 -19.38 7.84
CA GLU A 7 -2.33 -20.03 6.57
C GLU A 7 -3.34 -19.67 5.48
N TYR A 8 -2.82 -19.19 4.35
CA TYR A 8 -3.60 -18.81 3.17
C TYR A 8 -2.97 -19.43 1.93
N GLY A 9 -3.83 -19.93 1.03
CA GLY A 9 -3.46 -20.13 -0.36
C GLY A 9 -3.23 -18.77 -1.03
N ILE A 10 -2.25 -18.71 -1.93
CA ILE A 10 -1.88 -17.49 -2.64
C ILE A 10 -1.92 -17.76 -4.14
N LYS A 11 -2.67 -16.94 -4.87
CA LYS A 11 -2.70 -16.95 -6.33
C LYS A 11 -2.40 -15.55 -6.84
N GLN A 12 -1.46 -15.42 -7.77
CA GLN A 12 -1.13 -14.14 -8.39
C GLN A 12 -1.32 -14.22 -9.91
N ALA A 13 -1.87 -13.16 -10.49
CA ALA A 13 -2.01 -12.99 -11.93
C ALA A 13 -2.02 -11.50 -12.30
N TYR A 14 -1.59 -11.18 -13.52
CA TYR A 14 -1.89 -9.88 -14.11
C TYR A 14 -3.37 -9.81 -14.48
N ILE A 15 -3.97 -8.63 -14.31
CA ILE A 15 -5.29 -8.35 -14.89
C ILE A 15 -5.10 -8.20 -16.40
N GLU A 16 -5.91 -8.92 -17.16
CA GLU A 16 -5.79 -9.03 -18.62
C GLU A 16 -5.68 -7.66 -19.29
N ASN A 17 -4.75 -7.53 -20.24
CA ASN A 17 -4.49 -6.30 -20.99
C ASN A 17 -4.09 -5.08 -20.13
N THR A 18 -3.58 -5.29 -18.91
CA THR A 18 -3.07 -4.21 -18.05
C THR A 18 -1.74 -4.58 -17.41
N ASN A 19 -1.02 -3.58 -16.88
CA ASN A 19 0.16 -3.77 -16.03
C ASN A 19 -0.21 -3.92 -14.54
N VAL A 20 -1.47 -4.22 -14.22
CA VAL A 20 -1.97 -4.33 -12.85
C VAL A 20 -1.81 -5.76 -12.37
N ILE A 21 -1.21 -5.94 -11.19
CA ILE A 21 -1.02 -7.25 -10.57
C ILE A 21 -2.12 -7.45 -9.53
N LYS A 22 -2.79 -8.60 -9.60
CA LYS A 22 -3.74 -9.07 -8.60
C LYS A 22 -3.17 -10.28 -7.87
N THR A 23 -3.10 -10.20 -6.55
CA THR A 23 -2.74 -11.33 -5.67
C THR A 23 -3.93 -11.65 -4.77
N THR A 24 -4.53 -12.82 -4.94
CA THR A 24 -5.64 -13.33 -4.11
C THR A 24 -5.09 -14.19 -2.99
N PHE A 25 -5.48 -13.88 -1.76
CA PHE A 25 -5.22 -14.67 -0.57
C PHE A 25 -6.54 -15.30 -0.11
N TYR A 26 -6.56 -16.62 0.08
CA TYR A 26 -7.78 -17.32 0.46
C TYR A 26 -7.51 -18.50 1.42
N ASN A 27 -8.45 -18.75 2.31
CA ASN A 27 -8.56 -19.99 3.08
C ASN A 27 -10.04 -20.32 3.32
N SER A 28 -10.33 -21.26 4.22
CA SER A 28 -11.72 -21.64 4.56
C SER A 28 -12.52 -20.50 5.21
N GLU A 29 -11.88 -19.56 5.91
CA GLU A 29 -12.54 -18.55 6.73
C GLU A 29 -12.62 -17.17 6.05
N ALA A 30 -11.58 -16.79 5.31
CA ALA A 30 -11.44 -15.46 4.74
C ALA A 30 -10.81 -15.46 3.35
N GLU A 31 -11.11 -14.41 2.59
CA GLU A 31 -10.55 -14.18 1.27
C GLU A 31 -10.42 -12.68 1.01
N PHE A 32 -9.30 -12.26 0.44
CA PHE A 32 -9.08 -10.88 0.02
C PHE A 32 -8.11 -10.79 -1.16
N ASP A 33 -8.26 -9.73 -1.93
CA ASP A 33 -7.37 -9.41 -3.05
C ASP A 33 -6.43 -8.27 -2.67
N VAL A 34 -5.21 -8.33 -3.17
CA VAL A 34 -4.24 -7.23 -3.18
C VAL A 34 -3.99 -6.84 -4.63
N ILE A 35 -4.32 -5.61 -4.98
CA ILE A 35 -4.15 -5.04 -6.31
C ILE A 35 -3.00 -4.04 -6.29
N ASP A 36 -1.97 -4.30 -7.08
CA ASP A 36 -0.78 -3.46 -7.21
C ASP A 36 -0.73 -2.81 -8.59
N TYR A 37 -0.56 -1.48 -8.61
CA TYR A 37 -0.46 -0.72 -9.86
C TYR A 37 0.30 0.60 -9.67
N LEU A 38 0.75 1.15 -10.79
CA LEU A 38 1.35 2.48 -10.89
C LEU A 38 0.46 3.33 -11.80
N PRO A 39 -0.30 4.31 -11.27
CA PRO A 39 -1.27 5.04 -12.06
C PRO A 39 -0.62 6.07 -12.99
N TYR A 40 -1.30 6.29 -14.11
CA TYR A 40 -1.11 7.46 -14.96
C TYR A 40 -2.36 8.32 -14.88
N TYR A 41 -2.21 9.57 -14.45
CA TYR A 41 -3.34 10.48 -14.38
C TYR A 41 -3.43 11.30 -15.67
N LYS A 42 -4.61 11.35 -16.29
CA LYS A 42 -4.88 12.27 -17.40
C LYS A 42 -5.58 13.52 -16.87
N LYS A 43 -5.03 14.70 -17.16
CA LYS A 43 -5.65 15.99 -16.89
C LYS A 43 -5.71 16.79 -18.19
N GLY A 44 -6.86 16.72 -18.88
CA GLY A 44 -6.95 17.17 -20.28
C GLY A 44 -6.00 16.35 -21.16
N ASP A 45 -5.19 17.03 -21.96
CA ASP A 45 -4.20 16.40 -22.84
C ASP A 45 -2.88 16.03 -22.15
N VAL A 46 -2.73 16.37 -20.87
CA VAL A 46 -1.50 16.10 -20.11
C VAL A 46 -1.61 14.78 -19.36
N VAL A 47 -0.60 13.92 -19.55
CA VAL A 47 -0.42 12.68 -18.77
C VAL A 47 0.58 12.94 -17.66
N LEU A 48 0.13 12.89 -16.41
CA LEU A 48 0.96 12.96 -15.22
C LEU A 48 1.46 11.56 -14.85
N ARG A 49 2.78 11.44 -14.71
CA ARG A 49 3.49 10.20 -14.38
C ARG A 49 4.17 10.38 -13.03
N ASN A 50 3.39 10.36 -11.96
CA ASN A 50 3.96 10.50 -10.62
C ASN A 50 4.67 9.19 -10.24
N SER A 51 5.79 9.31 -9.51
CA SER A 51 6.48 8.17 -8.92
C SER A 51 5.70 7.65 -7.71
N GLU A 52 4.57 7.02 -7.98
CA GLU A 52 3.60 6.51 -7.01
C GLU A 52 3.40 5.01 -7.19
N VAL A 53 3.44 4.26 -6.09
CA VAL A 53 3.06 2.85 -6.04
C VAL A 53 1.79 2.74 -5.22
N HIS A 54 0.73 2.23 -5.84
CA HIS A 54 -0.57 2.04 -5.22
C HIS A 54 -0.81 0.56 -4.97
N ARG A 55 -1.22 0.25 -3.75
CA ARG A 55 -1.64 -1.08 -3.33
C ARG A 55 -3.01 -0.99 -2.69
N VAL A 56 -3.97 -1.73 -3.22
CA VAL A 56 -5.36 -1.75 -2.73
C VAL A 56 -5.69 -3.14 -2.23
N LEU A 57 -6.23 -3.22 -1.02
CA LEU A 57 -6.66 -4.44 -0.38
C LEU A 57 -8.18 -4.50 -0.41
N ILE A 58 -8.75 -5.51 -1.05
CA ILE A 58 -10.19 -5.66 -1.24
C ILE A 58 -10.63 -6.92 -0.52
N ARG A 59 -11.32 -6.77 0.61
CA ARG A 59 -11.96 -7.89 1.31
C ARG A 59 -13.03 -8.52 0.41
N LYS A 60 -13.01 -9.85 0.28
CA LYS A 60 -14.01 -10.62 -0.48
C LYS A 60 -14.93 -11.38 0.47
N ARG A 61 -14.38 -12.04 1.49
CA ARG A 61 -15.13 -12.82 2.49
C ARG A 61 -14.42 -12.83 3.83
N GLY A 62 -15.18 -13.08 4.89
CA GLY A 62 -14.65 -13.22 6.25
C GLY A 62 -14.11 -11.90 6.79
N ARG A 63 -13.23 -11.99 7.79
CA ARG A 63 -12.56 -10.84 8.39
C ARG A 63 -11.06 -11.13 8.48
N PRO A 64 -10.33 -10.96 7.36
CA PRO A 64 -8.91 -11.26 7.34
C PRO A 64 -8.14 -10.30 8.26
N VAL A 65 -7.18 -10.86 8.98
CA VAL A 65 -6.22 -10.11 9.80
C VAL A 65 -4.88 -10.14 9.05
N ILE A 66 -4.26 -8.98 8.91
CA ILE A 66 -3.04 -8.81 8.12
C ILE A 66 -1.99 -8.01 8.88
N ARG A 67 -0.73 -8.16 8.50
CA ARG A 67 0.38 -7.28 8.86
C ARG A 67 0.89 -6.59 7.61
N ILE A 68 1.19 -5.30 7.73
CA ILE A 68 1.79 -4.51 6.67
C ILE A 68 3.23 -4.22 7.08
N LEU A 69 4.17 -4.94 6.48
CA LEU A 69 5.58 -4.79 6.77
C LEU A 69 6.21 -3.84 5.76
N ILE A 70 6.78 -2.74 6.22
CA ILE A 70 7.42 -1.75 5.35
C ILE A 70 8.78 -1.34 5.90
N GLU A 71 9.82 -1.75 5.17
CA GLU A 71 11.21 -1.52 5.53
C GLU A 71 11.95 -0.88 4.34
N PRO A 72 11.64 0.39 4.01
CA PRO A 72 12.32 1.06 2.93
C PRO A 72 13.80 1.25 3.30
N ARG A 73 14.68 1.08 2.31
CA ARG A 73 16.12 1.27 2.47
C ARG A 73 16.61 2.27 1.43
N MET A 74 17.23 3.34 1.90
CA MET A 74 17.65 4.48 1.09
C MET A 74 19.00 4.22 0.42
N GLU A 75 19.29 4.97 -0.65
CA GLU A 75 20.57 4.89 -1.39
C GLU A 75 20.93 3.47 -1.84
N TYR A 76 20.01 2.79 -2.54
CA TYR A 76 20.20 1.42 -3.02
C TYR A 76 20.51 0.43 -1.89
N ASN A 77 19.62 0.37 -0.90
CA ASN A 77 19.69 -0.56 0.23
C ASN A 77 20.80 -0.28 1.27
N LYS A 78 21.39 0.92 1.30
CA LYS A 78 22.53 1.23 2.19
C LYS A 78 22.13 1.74 3.56
N TYR A 79 21.07 2.53 3.63
CA TYR A 79 20.72 3.25 4.87
C TYR A 79 19.29 2.98 5.30
N GLU A 80 19.11 2.82 6.61
CA GLU A 80 17.78 2.87 7.22
C GLU A 80 17.33 4.32 7.36
N PRO A 81 16.15 4.69 6.84
CA PRO A 81 15.59 6.01 7.06
C PRO A 81 15.06 6.15 8.48
N THR A 82 14.98 7.39 8.97
CA THR A 82 14.14 7.71 10.13
C THR A 82 12.67 7.53 9.75
N LYS A 83 11.87 6.99 10.68
CA LYS A 83 10.45 6.69 10.46
C LYS A 83 9.62 7.54 11.40
N THR A 84 8.70 8.34 10.87
CA THR A 84 7.88 9.25 11.70
C THR A 84 6.47 9.36 11.14
N ILE A 85 5.46 9.32 12.01
CA ILE A 85 4.08 9.63 11.63
C ILE A 85 3.91 11.15 11.60
N ASP A 86 3.50 11.70 10.46
CA ASP A 86 3.22 13.13 10.25
C ASP A 86 1.78 13.28 9.73
N GLY A 87 0.81 13.44 10.64
CA GLY A 87 -0.61 13.52 10.27
C GLY A 87 -1.14 12.21 9.69
N ASP A 88 -1.50 12.24 8.41
CA ASP A 88 -2.14 11.15 7.66
C ASP A 88 -1.16 10.24 6.89
N LYS A 89 0.14 10.31 7.22
CA LYS A 89 1.19 9.56 6.54
C LYS A 89 2.34 9.16 7.48
N ILE A 90 3.10 8.17 7.03
CA ILE A 90 4.43 7.84 7.57
C ILE A 90 5.47 8.45 6.64
N ALA A 91 6.40 9.23 7.18
CA ALA A 91 7.57 9.74 6.47
C ALA A 91 8.79 8.86 6.78
N PHE A 92 9.44 8.39 5.73
CA PHE A 92 10.72 7.70 5.75
C PHE A 92 11.79 8.65 5.22
N SER A 93 12.65 9.20 6.08
CA SER A 93 13.58 10.27 5.69
C SER A 93 15.04 9.90 5.88
N TYR A 94 15.87 10.27 4.91
CA TYR A 94 17.32 10.20 5.00
C TYR A 94 17.93 11.37 4.23
N LYS A 95 18.70 12.22 4.93
CA LYS A 95 19.24 13.48 4.41
C LYS A 95 18.11 14.33 3.78
N ALA A 96 18.28 14.78 2.54
CA ALA A 96 17.31 15.62 1.83
C ALA A 96 16.21 14.81 1.10
N THR A 97 16.18 13.48 1.25
CA THR A 97 15.24 12.60 0.55
C THR A 97 14.25 11.99 1.53
N SER A 98 12.97 12.10 1.20
CA SER A 98 11.89 11.45 1.93
C SER A 98 11.03 10.61 0.99
N ILE A 99 10.52 9.50 1.53
CA ILE A 99 9.44 8.71 0.95
C ILE A 99 8.26 8.78 1.92
N TYR A 100 7.06 8.91 1.40
CA TYR A 100 5.84 9.03 2.17
C TYR A 100 4.93 7.83 1.92
N LEU A 101 4.34 7.31 2.99
CA LEU A 101 3.31 6.28 2.94
C LEU A 101 1.99 6.86 3.44
N TYR A 102 0.97 6.82 2.60
CA TYR A 102 -0.41 7.17 2.94
C TYR A 102 -1.25 5.91 3.01
N SER A 103 -2.20 5.85 3.95
CA SER A 103 -3.10 4.72 4.10
C SER A 103 -4.34 5.12 4.90
N ASN A 104 -5.49 4.52 4.59
CA ASN A 104 -6.66 4.53 5.47
C ASN A 104 -6.60 3.44 6.55
N LEU A 105 -5.57 2.59 6.54
CA LEU A 105 -5.30 1.60 7.57
C LEU A 105 -4.45 2.23 8.67
N GLY A 106 -4.45 1.63 9.85
CA GLY A 106 -3.80 2.17 11.04
C GLY A 106 -2.29 2.43 10.86
N LEU A 107 -1.88 3.70 10.81
CA LEU A 107 -0.49 4.07 10.56
C LEU A 107 0.46 3.65 11.69
N LYS A 108 -0.04 3.62 12.93
CA LYS A 108 0.74 3.16 14.09
C LYS A 108 1.00 1.66 13.98
N GLU A 109 -0.02 0.90 13.60
CA GLU A 109 0.02 -0.54 13.41
C GLU A 109 0.93 -0.90 12.22
N ILE A 110 0.83 -0.17 11.11
CA ILE A 110 1.76 -0.31 9.97
C ILE A 110 3.21 -0.05 10.42
N LEU A 111 3.46 1.04 11.14
CA LEU A 111 4.81 1.39 11.59
C LEU A 111 5.38 0.36 12.58
N ALA A 112 4.53 -0.20 13.44
CA ALA A 112 4.89 -1.23 14.40
C ALA A 112 4.91 -2.66 13.81
N GLY A 113 4.50 -2.85 12.55
CA GLY A 113 4.31 -4.17 11.95
C GLY A 113 3.26 -5.03 12.65
N SER A 114 2.32 -4.40 13.35
CA SER A 114 1.28 -5.05 14.15
C SER A 114 0.09 -5.48 13.29
N GLU A 115 -0.76 -6.31 13.87
CA GLU A 115 -1.94 -6.86 13.19
C GLU A 115 -3.02 -5.79 12.95
N ILE A 116 -3.64 -5.86 11.77
CA ILE A 116 -4.71 -4.97 11.32
C ILE A 116 -5.86 -5.85 10.81
N SER A 117 -7.05 -5.65 11.37
CA SER A 117 -8.28 -6.23 10.81
C SER A 117 -8.66 -5.49 9.53
N LEU A 118 -8.78 -6.19 8.40
CA LEU A 118 -9.28 -5.62 7.16
C LEU A 118 -10.82 -5.69 7.16
N TRP A 119 -11.46 -4.58 7.50
CA TRP A 119 -12.92 -4.48 7.59
C TRP A 119 -13.60 -4.27 6.24
N ASP A 120 -12.98 -3.47 5.39
CA ASP A 120 -13.46 -3.13 4.05
C ASP A 120 -12.25 -2.94 3.11
N LYS A 121 -12.32 -2.05 2.13
CA LYS A 121 -11.19 -1.66 1.30
C LYS A 121 -10.13 -0.93 2.11
N GLY A 122 -8.90 -1.45 2.04
CA GLY A 122 -7.70 -0.78 2.52
C GLY A 122 -6.87 -0.29 1.35
N TYR A 123 -6.06 0.74 1.54
CA TYR A 123 -5.01 1.09 0.57
C TYR A 123 -3.70 1.44 1.25
N VAL A 124 -2.61 1.27 0.52
CA VAL A 124 -1.27 1.76 0.86
C VAL A 124 -0.72 2.44 -0.38
N LEU A 125 -0.33 3.70 -0.23
CA LEU A 125 0.28 4.50 -1.29
C LEU A 125 1.69 4.91 -0.86
N LEU A 126 2.69 4.56 -1.66
CA LEU A 126 4.06 4.99 -1.48
C LEU A 126 4.46 6.01 -2.56
N THR A 127 5.06 7.13 -2.16
CA THR A 127 5.44 8.21 -3.09
C THR A 127 6.62 9.04 -2.59
N TYR A 128 7.40 9.59 -3.51
CA TYR A 128 8.45 10.58 -3.21
C TYR A 128 7.89 12.00 -3.01
N ASN A 129 6.67 12.26 -3.47
CA ASN A 129 6.06 13.58 -3.40
C ASN A 129 5.06 13.64 -2.25
N LYS A 130 5.15 14.66 -1.40
CA LYS A 130 4.10 14.92 -0.40
C LYS A 130 2.81 15.29 -1.14
N LEU A 131 1.75 14.51 -0.95
CA LEU A 131 0.45 14.81 -1.52
C LEU A 131 -0.12 16.05 -0.82
N LYS A 132 -0.69 16.97 -1.61
CA LYS A 132 -1.24 18.23 -1.12
C LYS A 132 -2.72 18.12 -0.71
N TYR A 133 -3.36 16.99 -0.97
CA TYR A 133 -4.79 16.74 -0.71
C TYR A 133 -4.95 15.50 0.15
N THR A 134 -5.97 15.47 1.01
CA THR A 134 -6.37 14.28 1.76
C THR A 134 -6.72 13.18 0.76
N THR A 135 -5.97 12.07 0.78
CA THR A 135 -6.26 10.89 -0.04
C THR A 135 -7.64 10.33 0.36
N SER A 136 -8.67 10.58 -0.45
CA SER A 136 -9.95 9.87 -0.37
C SER A 136 -9.86 8.58 -1.19
N THR A 137 -10.56 7.53 -0.74
CA THR A 137 -10.74 6.29 -1.49
C THR A 137 -11.53 6.48 -2.80
N ASP A 138 -12.13 7.64 -3.02
CA ASP A 138 -12.95 7.94 -4.22
C ASP A 138 -12.12 8.03 -5.53
N TYR A 139 -10.80 8.07 -5.42
CA TYR A 139 -9.87 8.10 -6.56
C TYR A 139 -9.27 6.73 -6.90
N ILE A 140 -9.74 5.66 -6.24
CA ILE A 140 -9.27 4.28 -6.38
C ILE A 140 -10.34 3.39 -7.02
#